data_AF-A0A0H5DR94-F1
#
_entry.id   AF-A0A0H5DR94-F1
#
_cell.length_a   1.000
_cell.length_b   1.000
_cell.length_c   1.000
_cell.angle_alpha   90.00
_cell.angle_beta   90.00
_cell.angle_gamma   90.00
#
_symmetry.space_group_name_H-M   'P 1'
#
loop_
_entity.id
_entity.type
_entity.pdbx_description
1 polymer ?
#
loop_
_entity_poly.entity_id
_entity_poly.type
_entity_poly.pdbx_seq_one_letter_code
_entity_poly.pdbx_strand_id
1 'polypeptide(L)'
;MNKVSTPEDILPDGDDHTVATNPFTGFQGKARKGTVAATLNNIALLDGLLQEDAGQDQIAEIKRAITELLPSLKATGIFDLFTPGEWICSQNHPGRVYVALLYLQHYPEEISEEIAHQLRELQRKVQNPYFQTELQGLCK
;
A
#
# COMPACT_ATOMS: atom_id res chain seq x y z
N MET A 1 24.86 21.16 2.15
CA MET A 1 25.58 19.87 2.37
C MET A 1 24.55 18.77 2.30
N ASN A 2 24.69 17.82 1.37
CA ASN A 2 23.86 16.62 1.38
C ASN A 2 24.38 15.72 2.52
N LYS A 3 23.67 15.72 3.65
CA LYS A 3 23.96 14.82 4.77
C LYS A 3 23.42 13.44 4.39
N VAL A 4 24.23 12.40 4.58
CA VAL A 4 23.75 11.01 4.54
C VAL A 4 22.84 10.80 5.74
N SER A 5 21.61 10.35 5.51
CA SER A 5 20.66 10.03 6.58
C SER A 5 20.81 8.58 7.01
N THR A 6 20.93 8.33 8.30
CA THR A 6 20.79 6.98 8.89
C THR A 6 19.35 6.75 9.38
N PRO A 7 18.93 5.50 9.65
CA PRO A 7 17.64 5.26 10.28
C PRO A 7 17.45 6.05 11.59
N GLU A 8 18.51 6.20 12.38
CA GLU A 8 18.51 6.86 13.68
C GLU A 8 18.40 8.39 13.56
N ASP A 9 18.81 8.98 12.42
CA ASP A 9 18.54 10.38 12.11
C ASP A 9 17.04 10.66 11.89
N ILE A 10 16.26 9.63 11.51
CA ILE A 10 14.83 9.73 11.23
C ILE A 10 13.99 9.31 12.44
N LEU A 11 14.38 8.19 13.07
CA LEU A 11 13.73 7.62 14.24
C LEU A 11 14.79 7.08 15.22
N PRO A 12 15.14 7.85 16.26
CA PRO A 12 16.13 7.47 17.26
C PRO A 12 15.84 6.13 17.94
N ASP A 13 16.86 5.54 18.54
CA ASP A 13 16.69 4.35 19.38
C ASP A 13 15.90 4.69 20.66
N GLY A 14 14.96 3.80 21.01
CA GLY A 14 14.01 4.00 22.10
C GLY A 14 12.69 4.65 21.68
N ASP A 15 12.62 5.24 20.48
CA ASP A 15 11.39 5.81 19.94
C ASP A 15 10.66 4.84 19.01
N ASP A 16 9.35 4.66 19.24
CA ASP A 16 8.51 3.76 18.44
C ASP A 16 7.92 4.45 17.19
N HIS A 17 7.92 5.79 17.16
CA HIS A 17 7.34 6.56 16.06
C HIS A 17 7.95 7.95 15.90
N THR A 18 7.84 8.49 14.68
CA THR A 18 8.24 9.85 14.32
C THR A 18 7.19 10.48 13.40
N VAL A 19 7.30 11.79 13.14
CA VAL A 19 6.61 12.44 12.03
C VAL A 19 7.53 12.34 10.82
N ALA A 20 7.26 11.37 9.95
CA ALA A 20 7.97 11.24 8.69
C ALA A 20 7.53 12.34 7.73
N THR A 21 8.48 12.86 6.96
CA THR A 21 8.22 13.74 5.81
C THR A 21 8.64 13.00 4.56
N ASN A 22 7.70 12.81 3.64
CA ASN A 22 7.97 12.21 2.34
C ASN A 22 8.94 13.12 1.58
N PRO A 23 10.14 12.65 1.20
CA PRO A 23 11.16 13.50 0.58
C PRO A 23 10.82 13.93 -0.85
N PHE A 24 9.85 13.29 -1.50
CA PHE A 24 9.44 13.58 -2.88
C PHE A 24 8.28 14.58 -2.95
N THR A 25 7.35 14.52 -1.99
CA THR A 25 6.10 15.30 -2.00
C THR A 25 5.99 16.31 -0.86
N GLY A 26 6.80 16.16 0.20
CA GLY A 26 6.67 16.94 1.43
C GLY A 26 5.50 16.52 2.32
N PHE A 27 4.73 15.47 1.97
CA PHE A 27 3.64 14.97 2.80
C PHE A 27 4.14 14.51 4.17
N GLN A 28 3.47 14.94 5.23
CA GLN A 28 3.84 14.58 6.61
C GLN A 28 2.83 13.65 7.23
N GLY A 29 3.33 12.63 7.95
CA GLY A 29 2.48 11.69 8.66
C GLY A 29 3.24 10.94 9.74
N LYS A 30 2.50 10.46 10.74
CA LYS A 30 3.07 9.60 11.78
C LYS A 30 3.51 8.29 11.13
N ALA A 31 4.77 7.89 11.34
CA ALA A 31 5.31 6.60 10.91
C ALA A 31 5.93 5.87 12.10
N ARG A 32 5.77 4.55 12.15
CA ARG A 32 6.33 3.69 13.21
C ARG A 32 7.57 2.95 12.70
N LYS A 33 8.47 2.58 13.62
CA LYS A 33 9.57 1.66 13.27
C LYS A 33 8.96 0.37 12.72
N GLY A 34 9.42 -0.07 11.55
CA GLY A 34 8.93 -1.29 10.91
C GLY A 34 7.64 -1.17 10.09
N THR A 35 7.05 0.02 9.89
CA THR A 35 5.86 0.20 9.03
C THR A 35 6.02 -0.48 7.67
N VAL A 36 7.13 -0.23 6.96
CA VAL A 36 7.38 -0.82 5.64
C VAL A 36 7.53 -2.35 5.73
N ALA A 37 8.28 -2.84 6.73
CA ALA A 37 8.48 -4.28 6.92
C ALA A 37 7.17 -5.01 7.25
N ALA A 38 6.30 -4.43 8.08
CA ALA A 38 4.99 -4.98 8.40
C ALA A 38 4.10 -5.06 7.14
N THR A 39 4.12 -4.02 6.30
CA THR A 39 3.40 -4.04 5.01
C THR A 39 3.91 -5.13 4.08
N LEU A 40 5.24 -5.34 3.98
CA LEU A 40 5.80 -6.43 3.17
C LEU A 40 5.38 -7.81 3.68
N ASN A 41 5.37 -8.03 5.00
CA ASN A 41 4.87 -9.28 5.58
C ASN A 41 3.38 -9.49 5.27
N ASN A 42 2.57 -8.44 5.37
CA ASN A 42 1.15 -8.50 5.03
C ASN A 42 0.93 -8.78 3.54
N ILE A 43 1.75 -8.22 2.64
CA ILE A 43 1.72 -8.55 1.21
C ILE A 43 2.00 -10.04 1.00
N ALA A 44 3.04 -10.59 1.63
CA ALA A 44 3.38 -12.00 1.50
C ALA A 44 2.26 -12.92 2.02
N LEU A 45 1.60 -12.54 3.12
CA LEU A 45 0.43 -13.26 3.63
C LEU A 45 -0.74 -13.19 2.66
N LEU A 46 -1.04 -12.01 2.11
CA LEU A 46 -2.09 -11.85 1.10
C LEU A 46 -1.79 -12.63 -0.18
N ASP A 47 -0.52 -12.70 -0.60
CA ASP A 47 -0.11 -13.47 -1.77
C ASP A 47 -0.52 -14.95 -1.65
N GLY A 48 -0.34 -15.55 -0.47
CA GLY A 48 -0.80 -16.91 -0.20
C GLY A 48 -2.32 -17.04 -0.10
N LEU A 49 -2.96 -16.18 0.71
CA LEU A 49 -4.40 -16.27 0.99
C LEU A 49 -5.27 -16.06 -0.27
N LEU A 50 -4.88 -15.12 -1.13
CA LEU A 50 -5.62 -14.79 -2.34
C LEU A 50 -5.46 -15.83 -3.46
N GLN A 51 -4.39 -16.64 -3.42
CA GLN A 51 -4.20 -17.77 -4.34
C GLN A 51 -5.01 -18.99 -3.95
N GLU A 52 -5.16 -19.24 -2.64
CA GLU A 52 -5.87 -20.41 -2.11
C GLU A 52 -7.40 -20.20 -1.96
N ASP A 53 -7.90 -18.99 -2.25
CA ASP A 53 -9.30 -18.55 -2.02
C ASP A 53 -9.77 -18.87 -0.58
N ALA A 54 -8.87 -18.71 0.39
CA ALA A 54 -9.04 -19.09 1.78
C ALA A 54 -8.79 -17.92 2.75
N GLY A 55 -9.23 -18.07 4.00
CA GLY A 55 -8.89 -17.16 5.09
C GLY A 55 -9.60 -15.80 5.06
N GLN A 56 -10.93 -15.79 4.86
CA GLN A 56 -11.72 -14.56 4.79
C GLN A 56 -11.51 -13.60 5.97
N ASP A 57 -11.56 -14.14 7.19
CA ASP A 57 -11.35 -13.36 8.42
C ASP A 57 -9.94 -12.78 8.49
N GLN A 58 -8.95 -13.55 8.02
CA GLN A 58 -7.55 -13.11 8.00
C GLN A 58 -7.31 -12.03 6.95
N ILE A 59 -7.92 -12.12 5.77
CA ILE A 59 -7.86 -11.07 4.74
C ILE A 59 -8.49 -9.78 5.29
N ALA A 60 -9.63 -9.87 5.99
CA ALA A 60 -10.28 -8.72 6.61
C ALA A 60 -9.41 -8.07 7.71
N GLU A 61 -8.74 -8.89 8.53
CA GLU A 61 -7.79 -8.39 9.54
C GLU A 61 -6.59 -7.69 8.90
N ILE A 62 -6.00 -8.30 7.86
CA ILE A 62 -4.88 -7.73 7.12
C ILE A 62 -5.31 -6.42 6.43
N LYS A 63 -6.50 -6.37 5.82
CA LYS A 63 -7.07 -5.14 5.23
C LYS A 63 -7.08 -4.02 6.26
N ARG A 64 -7.65 -4.26 7.45
CA ARG A 64 -7.70 -3.26 8.53
C ARG A 64 -6.29 -2.80 8.91
N ALA A 65 -5.36 -3.74 9.14
CA ALA A 65 -3.99 -3.42 9.50
C ALA A 65 -3.29 -2.57 8.43
N ILE A 66 -3.46 -2.90 7.15
CA ILE A 66 -2.89 -2.12 6.04
C ILE A 66 -3.53 -0.74 5.94
N THR A 67 -4.85 -0.63 6.05
CA THR A 67 -5.56 0.65 6.00
C THR A 67 -5.04 1.61 7.07
N GLU A 68 -4.78 1.13 8.29
CA GLU A 68 -4.18 1.92 9.37
C GLU A 68 -2.75 2.38 9.06
N LEU A 69 -2.01 1.65 8.23
CA LEU A 69 -0.64 1.97 7.83
C LEU A 69 -0.57 2.93 6.62
N LEU A 70 -1.65 3.12 5.84
CA LEU A 70 -1.62 3.91 4.60
C LEU A 70 -1.07 5.34 4.78
N PRO A 71 -1.46 6.12 5.82
CA PRO A 71 -0.88 7.44 6.04
C PRO A 71 0.62 7.39 6.33
N SER A 72 1.07 6.38 7.08
CA SER A 72 2.49 6.16 7.34
C SER A 72 3.21 5.80 6.04
N LEU A 73 2.64 4.94 5.20
CA LEU A 73 3.23 4.54 3.92
C LEU A 73 3.36 5.73 2.96
N LYS A 74 2.33 6.58 2.85
CA LYS A 74 2.39 7.84 2.09
C LYS A 74 3.48 8.78 2.63
N ALA A 75 3.62 8.89 3.95
CA ALA A 75 4.66 9.70 4.59
C ALA A 75 6.07 9.14 4.42
N THR A 76 6.23 7.82 4.30
CA THR A 76 7.55 7.21 3.99
C THR A 76 7.98 7.36 2.53
N GLY A 77 7.05 7.70 1.63
CA GLY A 77 7.33 7.84 0.19
C GLY A 77 7.51 6.51 -0.55
N ILE A 78 7.03 5.40 0.01
CA ILE A 78 7.15 4.09 -0.65
C ILE A 78 6.43 4.05 -2.00
N PHE A 79 5.31 4.77 -2.12
CA PHE A 79 4.52 4.87 -3.35
C PHE A 79 5.09 5.86 -4.37
N ASP A 80 6.09 6.67 -4.01
CA ASP A 80 6.82 7.51 -4.96
C ASP A 80 7.98 6.75 -5.60
N LEU A 81 8.55 5.77 -4.88
CA LEU A 81 9.56 4.85 -5.41
C LEU A 81 8.95 3.71 -6.20
N PHE A 82 7.78 3.23 -5.78
CA PHE A 82 7.07 2.14 -6.43
C PHE A 82 5.61 2.56 -6.61
N THR A 83 5.29 3.11 -7.76
CA THR A 83 4.00 3.81 -7.95
C THR A 83 2.79 2.89 -7.81
N PRO A 84 1.61 3.41 -7.40
CA PRO A 84 0.40 2.59 -7.33
C PRO A 84 0.09 1.87 -8.66
N GLY A 85 0.39 2.50 -9.80
CA GLY A 85 0.26 1.87 -11.12
C GLY A 85 1.18 0.66 -11.31
N GLU A 86 2.46 0.76 -10.92
CA GLU A 86 3.38 -0.39 -10.93
C GLU A 86 2.91 -1.54 -10.03
N TRP A 87 2.29 -1.21 -8.90
CA TRP A 87 1.75 -2.22 -7.98
C TRP A 87 0.53 -2.92 -8.59
N ILE A 88 -0.37 -2.18 -9.24
CA ILE A 88 -1.55 -2.73 -9.93
C ILE A 88 -1.14 -3.71 -11.03
N CYS A 89 -0.06 -3.42 -11.75
CA CYS A 89 0.43 -4.27 -12.84
C CYS A 89 1.22 -5.51 -12.37
N SER A 90 1.37 -5.73 -11.06
CA SER A 90 2.16 -6.84 -10.52
C SER A 90 1.43 -8.18 -10.60
N GLN A 91 1.66 -8.93 -11.68
CA GLN A 91 0.95 -10.19 -11.94
C GLN A 91 1.29 -11.32 -10.94
N ASN A 92 2.49 -11.28 -10.34
CA ASN A 92 2.98 -12.35 -9.47
C ASN A 92 2.74 -12.08 -7.98
N HIS A 93 2.23 -10.90 -7.62
CA HIS A 93 2.03 -10.47 -6.23
C HIS A 93 0.62 -9.88 -6.05
N PRO A 94 -0.43 -10.72 -5.97
CA PRO A 94 -1.80 -10.25 -5.77
C PRO A 94 -1.96 -9.43 -4.49
N GLY A 95 -1.19 -9.70 -3.42
CA GLY A 95 -1.14 -8.88 -2.22
C GLY A 95 -0.66 -7.46 -2.49
N ARG A 96 0.34 -7.28 -3.36
CA ARG A 96 0.82 -5.95 -3.80
C ARG A 96 -0.29 -5.19 -4.52
N VAL A 97 -1.00 -5.85 -5.44
CA VAL A 97 -2.16 -5.27 -6.13
C VAL A 97 -3.22 -4.86 -5.10
N TYR A 98 -3.54 -5.73 -4.14
CA TYR A 98 -4.55 -5.46 -3.11
C TYR A 98 -4.22 -4.22 -2.27
N VAL A 99 -2.96 -4.07 -1.82
CA VAL A 99 -2.52 -2.87 -1.09
C VAL A 99 -2.66 -1.61 -1.92
N ALA A 100 -2.34 -1.65 -3.22
CA ALA A 100 -2.49 -0.50 -4.10
C ALA A 100 -3.95 -0.08 -4.26
N LEU A 101 -4.88 -1.04 -4.33
CA LEU A 101 -6.31 -0.73 -4.34
C LEU A 101 -6.73 -0.02 -3.04
N LEU A 102 -6.31 -0.51 -1.88
CA LEU A 102 -6.60 0.13 -0.59
C LEU A 102 -5.99 1.55 -0.52
N TYR A 103 -4.77 1.72 -1.03
CA TYR A 103 -4.13 3.04 -1.10
C TYR A 103 -4.94 4.03 -1.95
N LEU A 104 -5.34 3.63 -3.16
CA LEU A 104 -6.10 4.51 -4.06
C LEU A 104 -7.52 4.78 -3.56
N GLN A 105 -8.10 3.88 -2.78
CA GLN A 105 -9.39 4.13 -2.14
C GLN A 105 -9.26 5.20 -1.06
N HIS A 106 -8.14 5.20 -0.34
CA HIS A 106 -7.85 6.14 0.73
C HIS A 106 -7.40 7.51 0.19
N TYR A 107 -6.73 7.52 -0.97
CA TYR A 107 -6.22 8.71 -1.65
C TYR A 107 -6.71 8.77 -3.10
N PRO A 108 -7.99 9.03 -3.35
CA PRO A 108 -8.57 9.02 -4.69
C PRO A 108 -7.97 10.11 -5.60
N GLU A 109 -7.38 11.16 -5.04
CA GLU A 109 -6.67 12.20 -5.78
C GLU A 109 -5.41 11.69 -6.50
N GLU A 110 -4.88 10.52 -6.11
CA GLU A 110 -3.72 9.87 -6.73
C GLU A 110 -4.08 9.06 -7.99
N ILE A 111 -5.37 8.95 -8.31
CA ILE A 111 -5.85 8.21 -9.48
C ILE A 111 -5.67 9.07 -10.75
N SER A 112 -4.60 8.82 -11.48
CA SER A 112 -4.39 9.38 -12.81
C SER A 112 -5.25 8.69 -13.88
N GLU A 113 -5.34 9.26 -15.09
CA GLU A 113 -6.02 8.61 -16.22
C GLU A 113 -5.42 7.23 -16.55
N GLU A 114 -4.10 7.10 -16.44
CA GLU A 114 -3.39 5.84 -16.65
C GLU A 114 -3.79 4.79 -15.61
N ILE A 115 -3.81 5.16 -14.32
CA ILE A 115 -4.25 4.27 -13.23
C ILE A 115 -5.72 3.89 -13.43
N ALA A 116 -6.59 4.84 -13.79
CA ALA A 116 -8.00 4.57 -14.07
C ALA A 116 -8.20 3.58 -15.23
N HIS A 117 -7.33 3.62 -16.25
CA HIS A 117 -7.31 2.62 -17.32
C HIS A 117 -6.85 1.25 -16.81
N GLN A 118 -5.77 1.20 -16.03
CA GLN A 118 -5.25 -0.04 -15.45
C GLN A 118 -6.25 -0.71 -14.50
N LEU A 119 -6.98 0.05 -13.68
CA LEU A 119 -8.03 -0.46 -12.79
C LEU A 119 -9.19 -1.10 -13.57
N ARG A 120 -9.62 -0.49 -14.67
CA ARG A 120 -10.66 -1.05 -15.56
C ARG A 120 -10.20 -2.35 -16.19
N GLU A 121 -8.95 -2.43 -16.64
CA GLU A 121 -8.38 -3.66 -17.17
C GLU A 121 -8.26 -4.75 -16.09
N LEU A 122 -7.87 -4.38 -14.86
CA LEU A 122 -7.81 -5.30 -13.73
C LEU A 122 -9.18 -5.87 -13.38
N GLN A 123 -10.22 -5.03 -13.37
CA GLN A 123 -11.61 -5.43 -13.10
C GLN A 123 -12.13 -6.50 -14.07
N ARG A 124 -11.66 -6.48 -15.32
CA ARG A 124 -12.04 -7.49 -16.34
C ARG A 124 -11.28 -8.80 -16.19
N LYS A 125 -10.07 -8.77 -15.63
CA LYS A 125 -9.17 -9.93 -15.52
C LYS A 125 -9.34 -10.72 -14.24
N VAL A 126 -9.51 -10.03 -13.11
CA VAL A 126 -9.54 -10.66 -11.79
C VAL A 126 -10.97 -11.02 -11.41
N GLN A 127 -11.26 -12.29 -11.16
CA GLN A 127 -12.60 -12.72 -10.72
C GLN A 127 -12.71 -12.89 -9.20
N ASN A 128 -11.60 -12.77 -8.47
CA ASN A 128 -11.60 -12.94 -7.02
C ASN A 128 -12.49 -11.87 -6.33
N PRO A 129 -13.45 -12.28 -5.47
CA PRO A 129 -14.43 -11.37 -4.86
C PRO A 129 -13.85 -10.23 -4.02
N TYR A 130 -12.68 -10.42 -3.41
CA TYR A 130 -12.03 -9.38 -2.60
C TYR A 130 -11.55 -8.23 -3.48
N PHE A 131 -10.91 -8.55 -4.61
CA PHE A 131 -10.52 -7.54 -5.59
C PHE A 131 -11.72 -6.82 -6.17
N GLN A 132 -12.78 -7.57 -6.49
CA GLN A 132 -14.01 -6.99 -7.05
C GLN A 132 -14.66 -5.99 -6.08
N THR A 133 -14.69 -6.32 -4.80
CA THR A 133 -15.20 -5.42 -3.75
C THR A 133 -14.41 -4.12 -3.72
N GLU A 134 -13.08 -4.19 -3.75
CA GLU A 134 -12.27 -2.97 -3.70
C GLU A 134 -12.35 -2.16 -5.01
N LEU A 135 -12.35 -2.83 -6.16
CA LEU A 135 -12.42 -2.20 -7.49
C LEU A 135 -13.75 -1.48 -7.74
N GLN A 136 -14.87 -2.03 -7.27
CA GLN A 136 -16.17 -1.35 -7.34
C GLN A 136 -16.19 -0.04 -6.55
N GLY A 137 -15.39 0.07 -5.49
CA GLY A 137 -15.22 1.31 -4.73
C GLY A 137 -14.51 2.41 -5.52
N LEU A 138 -13.63 2.02 -6.46
CA LEU A 138 -12.73 2.92 -7.20
C LEU A 138 -13.25 3.32 -8.59
N CYS A 139 -13.98 2.44 -9.27
CA CYS A 139 -14.41 2.65 -10.67
C CYS A 139 -15.81 3.26 -10.82
N LYS A 140 -16.21 4.17 -9.92
CA LYS A 140 -17.53 4.82 -9.95
C LYS A 140 -17.63 5.95 -10.97
#